data_AF-A0A1P8WQ14-F1
#
_entry.id   AF-A0A1P8WQ14-F1
#
_cell.length_a   1.000
_cell.length_b   1.000
_cell.length_c   1.000
_cell.angle_alpha   90.00
_cell.angle_beta   90.00
_cell.angle_gamma   90.00
#
_symmetry.space_group_name_H-M   'P 1'
#
loop_
_entity.id
_entity.type
_entity.pdbx_description
1 polymer ?
#
loop_
_entity_poly.entity_id
_entity_poly.type
_entity_poly.pdbx_seq_one_letter_code
_entity_poly.pdbx_strand_id
1 'polypeptide(L)'
;MRISLVLLLSMYGTSTVAAQSPTATQKLQLTLPPAIYAVPEVPTAIFFDNIVLTQTPADYQFDVTCDVGKSAGDRWFVTPASDDVGDHKLTIAVSDKDGKPLETASTVLTVVSAKSGDQLDRPIRLLIIGDSLTNATAYPNEIARLLSQPGNPKWEMLGTNRPGRATAGVGHEGYGGWTWQRFATHYEPKPDPARRMRSSPFVFLNDEEKPELNFPKYLEEHCDGVPPDYVVIMLGINDCFHPPPDDAALVNARIDAMFNSADPLLAAIRKVAPKAEIGFCLTTPPNARQAAFEANYKDRYTRWGWKRIQHRLVERQLEYVKNKGDALMSIVPTELNLDPVDGYPVNNGVHPNGEGYKQIGATIYGWLKWKLSQSAAE
;
A
#
# COMPACT_ATOMS: atom_id res chain seq x y z
N MET A 1 -71.36 22.57 34.87
CA MET A 1 -70.42 21.99 35.86
C MET A 1 -69.03 22.15 35.28
N ARG A 2 -68.17 22.94 35.94
CA ARG A 2 -66.90 23.46 35.41
C ARG A 2 -65.83 22.38 35.36
N ILE A 3 -65.20 22.17 34.21
CA ILE A 3 -63.94 21.43 34.07
C ILE A 3 -62.84 22.49 33.94
N SER A 4 -62.01 22.60 34.97
CA SER A 4 -60.86 23.49 35.01
C SER A 4 -59.73 22.94 34.14
N LEU A 5 -59.34 23.70 33.12
CA LEU A 5 -58.18 23.45 32.27
C LEU A 5 -56.95 24.03 32.97
N VAL A 6 -56.02 23.18 33.42
CA VAL A 6 -54.72 23.59 33.95
C VAL A 6 -53.75 23.72 32.76
N LEU A 7 -53.36 24.95 32.44
CA LEU A 7 -52.29 25.24 31.48
C LEU A 7 -50.94 25.06 32.17
N LEU A 8 -50.13 24.09 31.73
CA LEU A 8 -48.70 24.04 32.04
C LEU A 8 -47.94 24.95 31.07
N LEU A 9 -47.30 26.00 31.60
CA LEU A 9 -46.27 26.75 30.89
C LEU A 9 -44.96 25.95 30.88
N SER A 10 -44.52 25.50 29.71
CA SER A 10 -43.16 25.02 29.48
C SER A 10 -42.27 26.18 29.03
N MET A 11 -41.32 26.60 29.88
CA MET A 11 -40.27 27.54 29.51
C MET A 11 -39.26 26.87 28.59
N TYR A 12 -39.15 27.33 27.34
CA TYR A 12 -38.05 26.99 26.46
C TYR A 12 -36.84 27.86 26.79
N GLY A 13 -35.83 27.28 27.44
CA GLY A 13 -34.50 27.88 27.55
C GLY A 13 -33.78 27.75 26.21
N THR A 14 -33.51 28.87 25.54
CA THR A 14 -32.66 28.89 24.35
C THR A 14 -31.20 28.78 24.76
N SER A 15 -30.64 27.59 24.67
CA SER A 15 -29.19 27.39 24.75
C SER A 15 -28.55 27.95 23.48
N THR A 16 -27.84 29.07 23.61
CA THR A 16 -26.98 29.60 22.55
C THR A 16 -25.78 28.68 22.39
N VAL A 17 -25.74 27.92 21.29
CA VAL A 17 -24.55 27.18 20.88
C VAL A 17 -23.50 28.22 20.50
N ALA A 18 -22.44 28.31 21.32
CA ALA A 18 -21.27 29.10 20.98
C ALA A 18 -20.67 28.56 19.68
N ALA A 19 -20.65 29.39 18.64
CA ALA A 19 -19.98 29.08 17.39
C ALA A 19 -18.49 28.82 17.68
N GLN A 20 -18.01 27.62 17.34
CA GLN A 20 -16.59 27.31 17.36
C GLN A 20 -15.87 28.27 16.42
N SER A 21 -14.83 28.93 16.93
CA SER A 21 -13.96 29.79 16.12
C SER A 21 -13.38 29.00 14.95
N PRO A 22 -13.18 29.62 13.77
CA PRO A 22 -12.60 28.94 12.62
C PRO A 22 -11.20 28.43 13.01
N THR A 23 -11.03 27.11 12.91
CA THR A 23 -9.79 26.40 13.18
C THR A 23 -8.68 27.01 12.32
N ALA A 24 -7.49 27.20 12.89
CA ALA A 24 -6.31 27.63 12.16
C ALA A 24 -6.19 26.86 10.84
N THR A 25 -5.97 27.56 9.72
CA THR A 25 -5.91 26.97 8.38
C THR A 25 -4.86 25.86 8.40
N GLN A 26 -5.32 24.60 8.43
CA GLN A 26 -4.41 23.45 8.48
C GLN A 26 -3.57 23.47 7.20
N LYS A 27 -2.24 23.47 7.36
CA LYS A 27 -1.32 23.39 6.22
C LYS A 27 -1.67 22.14 5.42
N LEU A 28 -1.76 22.27 4.09
CA LEU A 28 -1.86 21.12 3.19
C LEU A 28 -0.69 20.16 3.49
N GLN A 29 -0.96 18.86 3.45
CA GLN A 29 0.05 17.81 3.62
C GLN A 29 0.19 17.10 2.28
N LEU A 30 1.17 17.52 1.48
CA LEU A 30 1.57 16.88 0.24
C LEU A 30 2.60 15.78 0.53
N THR A 31 2.32 14.55 0.12
CA THR A 31 3.21 13.40 0.23
C THR A 31 3.61 12.90 -1.14
N LEU A 32 4.92 12.79 -1.38
CA LEU A 32 5.46 12.26 -2.62
C LEU A 32 6.69 11.38 -2.33
N PRO A 33 6.69 10.10 -2.72
CA PRO A 33 7.85 9.22 -2.64
C PRO A 33 9.05 9.77 -3.43
N PRO A 34 10.30 9.42 -3.06
CA PRO A 34 11.49 9.97 -3.72
C PRO A 34 11.66 9.52 -5.18
N ALA A 35 11.07 8.38 -5.55
CA ALA A 35 11.11 7.84 -6.91
C ALA A 35 9.81 7.11 -7.26
N ILE A 36 9.49 7.09 -8.56
CA ILE A 36 8.40 6.35 -9.18
C ILE A 36 8.99 5.55 -10.34
N TYR A 37 8.69 4.26 -10.40
CA TYR A 37 9.25 3.37 -11.42
C TYR A 37 8.20 3.08 -12.49
N ALA A 38 8.52 3.39 -13.74
CA ALA A 38 7.66 3.12 -14.89
C ALA A 38 8.38 2.26 -15.91
N VAL A 39 7.61 1.59 -16.78
CA VAL A 39 8.13 0.71 -17.83
C VAL A 39 7.40 1.06 -19.12
N PRO A 40 8.07 1.07 -20.28
CA PRO A 40 7.42 1.28 -21.56
C PRO A 40 6.16 0.41 -21.72
N GLU A 41 5.11 1.01 -22.29
CA GLU A 41 3.80 0.38 -22.54
C GLU A 41 2.99 0.01 -21.28
N VAL A 42 3.51 0.27 -20.08
CA VAL A 42 2.79 0.04 -18.81
C VAL A 42 2.26 1.37 -18.27
N PRO A 43 0.91 1.55 -18.19
CA PRO A 43 0.33 2.77 -17.65
C PRO A 43 0.78 3.06 -16.21
N THR A 44 1.20 4.31 -15.97
CA THR A 44 1.61 4.82 -14.66
C THR A 44 0.90 6.15 -14.42
N ALA A 45 0.34 6.34 -13.22
CA ALA A 45 -0.37 7.54 -12.83
C ALA A 45 -0.02 7.99 -11.41
N ILE A 46 -0.28 9.27 -11.15
CA ILE A 46 -0.29 9.88 -9.83
C ILE A 46 -1.66 10.52 -9.67
N PHE A 47 -2.54 9.91 -8.89
CA PHE A 47 -3.84 10.49 -8.55
C PHE A 47 -3.68 11.54 -7.46
N PHE A 48 -4.20 12.74 -7.70
CA PHE A 48 -3.96 13.89 -6.83
C PHE A 48 -4.60 13.71 -5.44
N ASP A 49 -5.77 13.06 -5.34
CA ASP A 49 -6.37 12.72 -4.05
C ASP A 49 -5.45 11.82 -3.20
N ASN A 50 -4.56 11.04 -3.82
CA ASN A 50 -3.68 10.12 -3.08
C ASN A 50 -2.52 10.83 -2.39
N ILE A 51 -2.05 11.95 -2.96
CA ILE A 51 -0.86 12.68 -2.50
C ILE A 51 -1.16 13.85 -1.57
N VAL A 52 -2.43 14.21 -1.34
CA VAL A 52 -2.80 15.28 -0.39
C VAL A 52 -3.76 14.81 0.69
N LEU A 53 -3.63 15.38 1.89
CA LEU A 53 -4.62 15.19 2.94
C LEU A 53 -5.75 16.22 2.88
N THR A 54 -6.84 15.88 2.18
CA THR A 54 -8.04 16.72 2.12
C THR A 54 -9.32 15.91 1.88
N GLN A 55 -10.47 16.50 2.22
CA GLN A 55 -11.78 15.98 1.83
C GLN A 55 -12.21 16.46 0.45
N THR A 56 -11.65 17.57 -0.03
CA THR A 56 -12.08 18.25 -1.25
C THR A 56 -10.89 18.50 -2.19
N PRO A 57 -10.29 17.44 -2.77
CA PRO A 57 -9.16 17.59 -3.68
C PRO A 57 -9.48 18.49 -4.90
N ALA A 58 -10.76 18.58 -5.30
CA ALA A 58 -11.22 19.46 -6.37
C ALA A 58 -11.13 20.96 -6.06
N ASP A 59 -10.92 21.36 -4.79
CA ASP A 59 -10.72 22.76 -4.39
C ASP A 59 -9.27 23.23 -4.60
N TYR A 60 -8.40 22.36 -5.10
CA TYR A 60 -6.98 22.62 -5.33
C TYR A 60 -6.65 22.53 -6.81
N GLN A 61 -5.63 23.28 -7.22
CA GLN A 61 -5.04 23.20 -8.54
C GLN A 61 -3.68 22.50 -8.43
N PHE A 62 -3.41 21.57 -9.36
CA PHE A 62 -2.21 20.75 -9.39
C PHE A 62 -1.44 21.00 -10.68
N ASP A 63 -0.33 21.71 -10.57
CA ASP A 63 0.57 21.97 -11.69
C ASP A 63 1.71 20.97 -11.67
N VAL A 64 1.73 20.08 -12.67
CA VAL A 64 2.77 19.06 -12.81
C VAL A 64 3.76 19.47 -13.89
N THR A 65 5.03 19.55 -13.52
CA THR A 65 6.14 19.76 -14.45
C THR A 65 6.92 18.46 -14.58
N CYS A 66 6.86 17.85 -15.77
CA CYS A 66 7.65 16.69 -16.19
C CYS A 66 7.76 16.76 -17.72
N ASP A 67 8.89 16.32 -18.27
CA ASP A 67 9.14 16.26 -19.71
C ASP A 67 8.40 15.09 -20.39
N VAL A 68 7.93 14.12 -19.61
CA VAL A 68 7.05 13.03 -20.06
C VAL A 68 5.70 13.04 -19.34
N GLY A 69 4.71 12.40 -19.96
CA GLY A 69 3.34 12.33 -19.42
C GLY A 69 2.55 13.63 -19.55
N LYS A 70 1.36 13.64 -18.94
CA LYS A 70 0.45 14.80 -18.95
C LYS A 70 -0.54 14.75 -17.80
N SER A 71 -1.06 15.91 -17.43
CA SER A 71 -2.16 16.05 -16.46
C SER A 71 -3.52 16.05 -17.17
N ALA A 72 -4.49 15.34 -16.62
CA ALA A 72 -5.90 15.48 -17.00
C ALA A 72 -6.81 15.15 -15.81
N GLY A 73 -7.77 16.03 -15.54
CA GLY A 73 -8.73 15.82 -14.46
C GLY A 73 -8.06 15.74 -13.10
N ASP A 74 -8.14 14.57 -12.48
CA ASP A 74 -7.73 14.28 -11.11
C ASP A 74 -6.35 13.60 -11.00
N ARG A 75 -5.58 13.53 -12.10
CA ARG A 75 -4.28 12.87 -12.12
C ARG A 75 -3.30 13.42 -13.14
N TRP A 76 -2.03 13.13 -12.89
CA TRP A 76 -1.00 13.06 -13.93
C TRP A 76 -0.80 11.58 -14.34
N PHE A 77 -0.54 11.33 -15.62
CA PHE A 77 -0.34 9.98 -16.13
C PHE A 77 0.57 9.92 -17.35
N VAL A 78 1.16 8.75 -17.54
CA VAL A 78 2.02 8.41 -18.68
C VAL A 78 1.85 6.94 -19.04
N THR A 79 2.01 6.62 -20.32
CA THR A 79 2.31 5.26 -20.79
C THR A 79 3.60 5.41 -21.56
N PRO A 80 4.77 5.16 -20.93
CA PRO A 80 6.05 5.54 -21.52
C PRO A 80 6.31 4.81 -22.84
N ALA A 81 7.01 5.45 -23.75
CA ALA A 81 7.61 4.82 -24.91
C ALA A 81 9.02 4.30 -24.57
N SER A 82 9.62 3.52 -25.47
CA SER A 82 11.01 3.06 -25.29
C SER A 82 12.02 4.22 -25.30
N ASP A 83 11.71 5.31 -26.01
CA ASP A 83 12.56 6.50 -26.08
C ASP A 83 12.48 7.36 -24.81
N ASP A 84 11.50 7.10 -23.94
CA ASP A 84 11.36 7.75 -22.64
C ASP A 84 12.25 7.07 -21.57
N VAL A 85 13.09 6.08 -21.89
CA VAL A 85 13.92 5.41 -20.88
C VAL A 85 14.95 6.38 -20.29
N GLY A 86 14.93 6.54 -18.97
CA GLY A 86 15.78 7.48 -18.23
C GLY A 86 15.13 8.00 -16.96
N ASP A 87 15.82 8.94 -16.31
CA ASP A 87 15.31 9.64 -15.13
C ASP A 87 14.71 10.99 -15.53
N HIS A 88 13.46 11.20 -15.14
CA HIS A 88 12.69 12.40 -15.43
C HIS A 88 12.32 13.10 -14.12
N LYS A 89 12.80 14.35 -13.95
CA LYS A 89 12.41 15.15 -12.78
C LYS A 89 10.92 15.49 -12.90
N LEU A 90 10.14 15.10 -11.89
CA LEU A 90 8.73 15.43 -11.78
C LEU A 90 8.52 16.34 -10.57
N THR A 91 7.90 17.49 -10.78
CA THR A 91 7.55 18.44 -9.73
C THR A 91 6.05 18.70 -9.74
N ILE A 92 5.44 18.68 -8.56
CA ILE A 92 4.02 19.00 -8.36
C ILE A 92 3.95 20.23 -7.47
N ALA A 93 3.41 21.32 -8.01
CA ALA A 93 3.02 22.50 -7.24
C ALA A 93 1.52 22.45 -6.99
N VAL A 94 1.10 22.74 -5.76
CA VAL A 94 -0.30 22.78 -5.36
C VAL A 94 -0.66 24.19 -4.92
N SER A 95 -1.74 24.74 -5.48
CA SER A 95 -2.34 25.99 -5.07
C SER A 95 -3.80 25.81 -4.67
N ASP A 96 -4.34 26.77 -3.92
CA ASP A 96 -5.79 26.82 -3.69
C ASP A 96 -6.55 27.23 -4.96
N LYS A 97 -7.88 27.18 -4.89
CA LYS A 97 -8.79 27.58 -5.97
C LYS A 97 -8.58 29.00 -6.51
N ASP A 98 -7.99 29.90 -5.71
CA ASP A 98 -7.75 31.30 -6.07
C ASP A 98 -6.33 31.49 -6.63
N GLY A 99 -5.57 30.40 -6.83
CA GLY A 99 -4.22 30.39 -7.40
C GLY A 99 -3.11 30.70 -6.40
N LYS A 100 -3.41 30.73 -5.09
CA LYS A 100 -2.39 30.98 -4.07
C LYS A 100 -1.54 29.72 -3.86
N PRO A 101 -0.20 29.78 -4.01
CA PRO A 101 0.67 28.63 -3.77
C PRO A 101 0.55 28.12 -2.33
N LEU A 102 0.46 26.80 -2.16
CA LEU A 102 0.37 26.13 -0.87
C LEU A 102 1.61 25.27 -0.58
N GLU A 103 1.96 24.37 -1.50
CA GLU A 103 3.08 23.44 -1.32
C GLU A 103 3.68 23.02 -2.66
N THR A 104 4.92 22.53 -2.64
CA THR A 104 5.59 21.98 -3.82
C THR A 104 6.45 20.80 -3.39
N ALA A 105 6.39 19.70 -4.14
CA ALA A 105 7.23 18.53 -3.94
C ALA A 105 7.81 18.05 -5.27
N SER A 106 8.96 17.37 -5.21
CA SER A 106 9.61 16.77 -6.36
C SER A 106 9.90 15.30 -6.11
N THR A 107 9.88 14.52 -7.19
CA THR A 107 10.27 13.11 -7.26
C THR A 107 11.03 12.87 -8.57
N VAL A 108 11.54 11.66 -8.75
CA VAL A 108 12.10 11.19 -10.01
C VAL A 108 11.21 10.09 -10.57
N LEU A 109 10.70 10.30 -11.78
CA LEU A 109 10.13 9.21 -12.57
C LEU A 109 11.28 8.50 -13.29
N THR A 110 11.62 7.31 -12.84
CA THR A 110 12.61 6.45 -13.49
C THR A 110 11.88 5.51 -14.45
N VAL A 111 11.98 5.79 -15.75
CA VAL A 111 11.46 4.93 -16.81
C VAL A 111 12.52 3.89 -17.15
N VAL A 112 12.19 2.62 -16.94
CA VAL A 112 13.12 1.51 -17.05
C VAL A 112 12.83 0.70 -18.31
N SER A 113 13.88 0.30 -19.02
CA SER A 113 13.77 -0.57 -20.18
C SER A 113 12.88 -1.78 -19.92
N ALA A 114 11.94 -2.05 -20.83
CA ALA A 114 11.12 -3.26 -20.80
C ALA A 114 11.97 -4.54 -20.91
N LYS A 115 13.24 -4.44 -21.34
CA LYS A 115 14.18 -5.56 -21.45
C LYS A 115 15.04 -5.80 -20.21
N SER A 116 14.92 -4.98 -19.16
CA SER A 116 15.78 -5.15 -17.96
C SER A 116 15.64 -6.55 -17.36
N GLY A 117 16.76 -7.28 -17.27
CA GLY A 117 16.80 -8.65 -16.78
C GLY A 117 16.61 -9.73 -17.85
N ASP A 118 16.45 -9.38 -19.13
CA ASP A 118 16.34 -10.36 -20.23
C ASP A 118 17.60 -11.22 -20.40
N GLN A 119 18.74 -10.71 -19.93
CA GLN A 119 20.03 -11.38 -19.97
C GLN A 119 20.23 -12.44 -18.88
N LEU A 120 19.32 -12.56 -17.91
CA LEU A 120 19.45 -13.53 -16.82
C LEU A 120 19.19 -14.96 -17.32
N ASP A 121 20.15 -15.86 -17.05
CA ASP A 121 20.10 -17.27 -17.42
C ASP A 121 19.31 -18.15 -16.42
N ARG A 122 19.08 -17.61 -15.22
CA ARG A 122 18.33 -18.23 -14.12
C ARG A 122 17.00 -17.51 -13.85
N PRO A 123 16.01 -18.19 -13.25
CA PRO A 123 14.82 -17.50 -12.79
C PRO A 123 15.13 -16.54 -11.64
N ILE A 124 14.39 -15.43 -11.59
CA ILE A 124 14.27 -14.61 -10.39
C ILE A 124 13.28 -15.25 -9.42
N ARG A 125 13.55 -15.17 -8.11
CA ARG A 125 12.66 -15.69 -7.08
C ARG A 125 12.00 -14.57 -6.31
N LEU A 126 10.68 -14.47 -6.40
CA LEU A 126 9.87 -13.44 -5.78
C LEU A 126 9.03 -14.02 -4.64
N LEU A 127 9.19 -13.50 -3.43
CA LEU A 127 8.29 -13.77 -2.32
C LEU A 127 7.38 -12.55 -2.09
N ILE A 128 6.06 -12.76 -2.16
CA ILE A 128 5.06 -11.70 -1.92
C ILE A 128 4.41 -11.94 -0.57
N ILE A 129 4.55 -11.01 0.37
CA ILE A 129 3.95 -11.08 1.72
C ILE A 129 2.87 -10.00 1.83
N GLY A 130 1.68 -10.36 2.30
CA GLY A 130 0.71 -9.35 2.66
C GLY A 130 -0.61 -9.86 3.21
N ASP A 131 -1.62 -9.00 3.17
CA ASP A 131 -2.90 -9.23 3.82
C ASP A 131 -4.02 -9.70 2.87
N SER A 132 -5.25 -9.20 3.07
CA SER A 132 -6.39 -9.50 2.20
C SER A 132 -6.19 -9.05 0.76
N LEU A 133 -5.45 -7.96 0.53
CA LEU A 133 -5.18 -7.45 -0.81
C LEU A 133 -4.30 -8.45 -1.57
N THR A 134 -3.29 -9.02 -0.91
CA THR A 134 -2.45 -10.11 -1.46
C THR A 134 -3.23 -11.39 -1.59
N ASN A 135 -4.02 -11.75 -0.56
CA ASN A 135 -4.85 -12.94 -0.59
C ASN A 135 -5.88 -12.91 -1.72
N ALA A 136 -6.30 -11.74 -2.20
CA ALA A 136 -7.16 -11.61 -3.38
C ALA A 136 -6.49 -12.12 -4.67
N THR A 137 -5.16 -12.30 -4.68
CA THR A 137 -4.37 -12.91 -5.77
C THR A 137 -4.41 -12.16 -7.10
N ALA A 138 -5.21 -11.10 -7.22
CA ALA A 138 -5.34 -10.34 -8.46
C ALA A 138 -4.07 -9.57 -8.83
N TYR A 139 -3.42 -8.86 -7.90
CA TYR A 139 -2.17 -8.16 -8.22
C TYR A 139 -0.97 -9.11 -8.37
N PRO A 140 -0.84 -10.22 -7.60
CA PRO A 140 0.15 -11.26 -7.92
C PRO A 140 -0.03 -11.85 -9.32
N ASN A 141 -1.27 -12.12 -9.74
CA ASN A 141 -1.56 -12.58 -11.10
C ASN A 141 -1.14 -11.54 -12.16
N GLU A 142 -1.33 -10.24 -11.89
CA GLU A 142 -0.89 -9.19 -12.81
C GLU A 142 0.65 -9.13 -12.92
N ILE A 143 1.37 -9.23 -11.80
CA ILE A 143 2.83 -9.31 -11.81
C ILE A 143 3.29 -10.50 -12.66
N ALA A 144 2.69 -11.68 -12.47
CA ALA A 144 3.00 -12.86 -13.28
C ALA A 144 2.68 -12.66 -14.76
N ARG A 145 1.55 -12.00 -15.09
CA ARG A 145 1.17 -11.69 -16.47
C ARG A 145 2.21 -10.77 -17.13
N LEU A 146 2.65 -9.72 -16.44
CA LEU A 146 3.65 -8.77 -16.92
C LEU A 146 5.03 -9.42 -17.06
N LEU A 147 5.50 -10.16 -16.05
CA LEU A 147 6.77 -10.91 -16.10
C LEU A 147 6.78 -12.02 -17.17
N SER A 148 5.62 -12.47 -17.63
CA SER A 148 5.52 -13.48 -18.70
C SER A 148 5.52 -12.88 -20.11
N GLN A 149 5.56 -11.54 -20.25
CA GLN A 149 5.73 -10.89 -21.54
C GLN A 149 7.20 -11.02 -22.03
N PRO A 150 7.45 -10.99 -23.35
CA PRO A 150 8.81 -11.03 -23.90
C PRO A 150 9.72 -9.94 -23.33
N GLY A 151 11.01 -10.24 -23.16
CA GLY A 151 11.99 -9.29 -22.59
C GLY A 151 12.07 -9.31 -21.05
N ASN A 152 11.47 -10.32 -20.41
CA ASN A 152 11.60 -10.56 -18.98
C ASN A 152 12.44 -11.82 -18.69
N PRO A 153 13.12 -11.87 -17.52
CA PRO A 153 13.73 -13.10 -17.06
C PRO A 153 12.67 -14.17 -16.80
N LYS A 154 13.11 -15.43 -16.73
CA LYS A 154 12.29 -16.47 -16.09
C LYS A 154 11.99 -16.03 -14.65
N TRP A 155 10.86 -16.47 -14.12
CA TRP A 155 10.45 -16.09 -12.77
C TRP A 155 9.85 -17.29 -12.03
N GLU A 156 9.97 -17.22 -10.71
CA GLU A 156 9.37 -18.14 -9.75
C GLU A 156 8.78 -17.32 -8.61
N MET A 157 7.50 -17.54 -8.30
CA MET A 157 6.89 -16.98 -7.11
C MET A 157 6.91 -18.00 -5.97
N LEU A 158 7.65 -17.66 -4.93
CA LEU A 158 7.70 -18.40 -3.67
C LEU A 158 6.42 -18.13 -2.87
N GLY A 159 5.97 -19.13 -2.11
CA GLY A 159 4.78 -19.00 -1.28
C GLY A 159 3.95 -20.27 -1.24
N THR A 160 3.40 -20.52 -0.06
CA THR A 160 2.55 -21.66 0.26
C THR A 160 1.08 -21.40 -0.04
N ASN A 161 0.63 -20.13 -0.05
CA ASN A 161 -0.76 -19.82 -0.39
C ASN A 161 -0.95 -19.75 -1.91
N ARG A 162 -1.75 -20.70 -2.43
CA ARG A 162 -2.12 -20.81 -3.85
C ARG A 162 -3.64 -20.97 -3.98
N PRO A 163 -4.44 -19.90 -3.75
CA PRO A 163 -5.89 -19.98 -3.89
C PRO A 163 -6.30 -20.41 -5.30
N GLY A 164 -7.47 -21.03 -5.50
CA GLY A 164 -7.90 -21.53 -6.82
C GLY A 164 -8.06 -20.49 -7.93
N ARG A 165 -7.94 -19.19 -7.62
CA ARG A 165 -7.89 -18.07 -8.57
C ARG A 165 -6.47 -17.66 -8.97
N ALA A 166 -5.44 -18.26 -8.37
CA ALA A 166 -4.05 -18.08 -8.76
C ALA A 166 -3.85 -18.65 -10.16
N THR A 167 -3.21 -17.88 -11.03
CA THR A 167 -2.73 -18.42 -12.31
C THR A 167 -1.57 -19.39 -12.07
N ALA A 168 -1.24 -20.21 -13.07
CA ALA A 168 -0.15 -21.17 -12.95
C ALA A 168 1.17 -20.47 -12.56
N GLY A 169 1.89 -21.05 -11.59
CA GLY A 169 3.13 -20.49 -11.06
C GLY A 169 2.95 -19.44 -9.94
N VAL A 170 1.76 -18.83 -9.80
CA VAL A 170 1.53 -17.82 -8.76
C VAL A 170 1.41 -18.47 -7.39
N GLY A 171 2.30 -18.06 -6.48
CA GLY A 171 2.29 -18.36 -5.06
C GLY A 171 2.58 -17.08 -4.28
N HIS A 172 2.05 -16.97 -3.07
CA HIS A 172 2.30 -15.82 -2.21
C HIS A 172 2.08 -16.20 -0.73
N GLU A 173 2.48 -15.33 0.18
CA GLU A 173 2.16 -15.38 1.60
C GLU A 173 1.17 -14.26 1.94
N GLY A 174 -0.02 -14.38 1.35
CA GLY A 174 -1.08 -13.37 1.45
C GLY A 174 -2.24 -13.90 2.27
N TYR A 175 -2.62 -13.24 3.37
CA TYR A 175 -3.65 -13.77 4.27
C TYR A 175 -4.62 -12.67 4.75
N GLY A 176 -5.91 -12.90 4.55
CA GLY A 176 -6.94 -11.91 4.91
C GLY A 176 -6.94 -11.56 6.39
N GLY A 177 -6.86 -10.26 6.71
CA GLY A 177 -6.88 -9.74 8.08
C GLY A 177 -5.55 -9.87 8.84
N TRP A 178 -4.47 -10.26 8.17
CA TRP A 178 -3.17 -10.43 8.82
C TRP A 178 -2.41 -9.11 8.95
N THR A 179 -1.59 -9.06 9.99
CA THR A 179 -0.78 -7.92 10.44
C THR A 179 0.70 -8.32 10.45
N TRP A 180 1.60 -7.35 10.57
CA TRP A 180 3.02 -7.63 10.77
C TRP A 180 3.26 -8.52 11.98
N GLN A 181 2.60 -8.19 13.10
CA GLN A 181 2.67 -8.98 14.33
C GLN A 181 2.25 -10.42 14.10
N ARG A 182 1.18 -10.65 13.33
CA ARG A 182 0.68 -12.00 13.08
C ARG A 182 1.69 -12.83 12.28
N PHE A 183 2.31 -12.28 11.24
CA PHE A 183 3.39 -12.97 10.54
C PHE A 183 4.59 -13.27 11.44
N ALA A 184 4.95 -12.36 12.35
CA ALA A 184 6.11 -12.52 13.22
C ALA A 184 5.90 -13.53 14.36
N THR A 185 4.66 -13.79 14.79
CA THR A 185 4.40 -14.45 16.08
C THR A 185 3.30 -15.50 16.09
N HIS A 186 2.42 -15.55 15.08
CA HIS A 186 1.22 -16.35 15.19
C HIS A 186 1.48 -17.83 14.97
N TYR A 187 1.15 -18.63 15.97
CA TYR A 187 1.12 -20.08 15.91
C TYR A 187 -0.29 -20.58 16.21
N GLU A 188 -0.79 -21.50 15.39
CA GLU A 188 -2.07 -22.17 15.56
C GLU A 188 -1.82 -23.66 15.88
N PRO A 189 -1.97 -24.09 17.14
CA PRO A 189 -1.71 -25.48 17.52
C PRO A 189 -2.71 -26.48 16.93
N LYS A 190 -3.87 -26.01 16.44
CA LYS A 190 -4.91 -26.84 15.84
C LYS A 190 -5.32 -26.26 14.48
N PRO A 191 -4.45 -26.36 13.46
CA PRO A 191 -4.73 -25.77 12.16
C PRO A 191 -5.96 -26.43 11.54
N ASP A 192 -6.86 -25.60 11.01
CA ASP A 192 -8.06 -26.01 10.30
C ASP A 192 -8.20 -25.16 9.02
N PRO A 193 -7.78 -25.70 7.87
CA PRO A 193 -7.89 -25.00 6.59
C PRO A 193 -9.33 -24.61 6.23
N ALA A 194 -10.33 -25.41 6.61
CA ALA A 194 -11.74 -25.14 6.32
C ALA A 194 -12.24 -23.90 7.07
N ARG A 195 -11.69 -23.63 8.26
CA ARG A 195 -11.96 -22.44 9.07
C ARG A 195 -10.94 -21.31 8.88
N ARG A 196 -10.00 -21.48 7.94
CA ARG A 196 -8.88 -20.54 7.72
C ARG A 196 -8.02 -20.33 8.97
N MET A 197 -7.97 -21.32 9.86
CA MET A 197 -7.10 -21.34 11.03
C MET A 197 -5.76 -21.92 10.62
N ARG A 198 -4.69 -21.13 10.73
CA ARG A 198 -3.33 -21.53 10.38
C ARG A 198 -2.31 -20.67 11.12
N SER A 199 -1.15 -21.25 11.39
CA SER A 199 0.03 -20.53 11.83
C SER A 199 0.52 -19.58 10.75
N SER A 200 1.32 -18.59 11.14
CA SER A 200 2.21 -17.92 10.22
C SER A 200 3.07 -18.95 9.48
N PRO A 201 3.29 -18.81 8.16
CA PRO A 201 4.17 -19.69 7.42
C PRO A 201 5.62 -19.61 7.93
N PHE A 202 5.96 -18.56 8.68
CA PHE A 202 7.31 -18.31 9.17
C PHE A 202 7.50 -18.70 10.64
N VAL A 203 6.46 -19.17 11.34
CA VAL A 203 6.52 -19.48 12.78
C VAL A 203 6.41 -20.98 13.01
N PHE A 204 7.41 -21.55 13.68
CA PHE A 204 7.54 -22.97 13.95
C PHE A 204 7.82 -23.20 15.43
N LEU A 205 7.53 -24.41 15.92
CA LEU A 205 7.99 -24.82 17.24
C LEU A 205 9.50 -25.07 17.21
N ASN A 206 10.20 -24.57 18.22
CA ASN A 206 11.60 -24.91 18.50
C ASN A 206 11.73 -26.19 19.33
N ASP A 207 12.96 -26.56 19.68
CA ASP A 207 13.27 -27.77 20.45
C ASP A 207 12.62 -27.80 21.85
N GLU A 208 12.20 -26.64 22.38
CA GLU A 208 11.46 -26.51 23.64
C GLU A 208 9.93 -26.44 23.45
N GLU A 209 9.43 -26.79 22.26
CA GLU A 209 8.01 -26.70 21.88
C GLU A 209 7.42 -25.28 22.00
N LYS A 210 8.25 -24.24 21.86
CA LYS A 210 7.79 -22.84 21.84
C LYS A 210 7.74 -22.30 20.42
N PRO A 211 6.67 -21.59 20.03
CA PRO A 211 6.58 -20.97 18.72
C PRO A 211 7.55 -19.81 18.59
N GLU A 212 8.35 -19.83 17.54
CA GLU A 212 9.30 -18.78 17.19
C GLU A 212 9.38 -18.57 15.68
N LEU A 213 9.81 -17.37 15.29
CA LEU A 213 10.06 -17.04 13.89
C LEU A 213 11.27 -17.83 13.39
N ASN A 214 11.06 -18.71 12.40
CA ASN A 214 12.07 -19.56 11.82
C ASN A 214 11.93 -19.56 10.28
N PHE A 215 12.44 -18.48 9.67
CA PHE A 215 12.48 -18.33 8.21
C PHE A 215 13.38 -19.36 7.50
N PRO A 216 14.54 -19.81 8.04
CA PRO A 216 15.30 -20.91 7.45
C PRO A 216 14.45 -22.15 7.22
N LYS A 217 13.69 -22.57 8.24
CA LYS A 217 12.80 -23.74 8.15
C LYS A 217 11.69 -23.56 7.12
N TYR A 218 11.13 -22.35 7.00
CA TYR A 218 10.21 -22.02 5.91
C TYR A 218 10.83 -22.27 4.52
N LEU A 219 12.06 -21.80 4.30
CA LEU A 219 12.74 -22.00 3.02
C LEU A 219 13.01 -23.49 2.76
N GLU A 220 13.47 -24.23 3.76
CA GLU A 220 13.71 -25.67 3.66
C GLU A 220 12.44 -26.45 3.31
N GLU A 221 11.31 -26.17 3.98
CA GLU A 221 10.06 -26.91 3.79
C GLU A 221 9.27 -26.50 2.55
N HIS A 222 9.43 -25.25 2.06
CA HIS A 222 8.51 -24.67 1.08
C HIS A 222 9.19 -23.96 -0.10
N CYS A 223 10.51 -23.83 -0.10
CA CYS A 223 11.27 -23.14 -1.16
C CYS A 223 12.54 -23.92 -1.55
N ASP A 224 12.59 -25.23 -1.30
CA ASP A 224 13.74 -26.11 -1.58
C ASP A 224 15.07 -25.62 -0.97
N GLY A 225 14.99 -24.91 0.17
CA GLY A 225 16.13 -24.28 0.84
C GLY A 225 16.68 -23.04 0.11
N VAL A 226 16.01 -22.57 -0.95
CA VAL A 226 16.51 -21.47 -1.78
C VAL A 226 15.89 -20.13 -1.36
N PRO A 227 16.70 -19.11 -1.03
CA PRO A 227 16.18 -17.81 -0.62
C PRO A 227 15.58 -17.02 -1.80
N PRO A 228 14.65 -16.08 -1.52
CA PRO A 228 14.18 -15.13 -2.53
C PRO A 228 15.29 -14.20 -3.00
N ASP A 229 15.23 -13.78 -4.27
CA ASP A 229 15.99 -12.64 -4.79
C ASP A 229 15.27 -11.31 -4.49
N TYR A 230 13.93 -11.35 -4.50
CA TYR A 230 13.07 -10.21 -4.29
C TYR A 230 11.99 -10.55 -3.26
N VAL A 231 11.75 -9.63 -2.33
CA VAL A 231 10.63 -9.72 -1.37
C VAL A 231 9.78 -8.47 -1.50
N VAL A 232 8.49 -8.61 -1.75
CA VAL A 232 7.54 -7.50 -1.76
C VAL A 232 6.60 -7.65 -0.57
N ILE A 233 6.49 -6.61 0.25
CA ILE A 233 5.66 -6.63 1.45
C ILE A 233 4.63 -5.51 1.38
N MET A 234 3.34 -5.88 1.37
CA MET A 234 2.22 -4.94 1.44
C MET A 234 1.35 -5.28 2.65
N LEU A 235 1.64 -4.60 3.75
CA LEU A 235 1.00 -4.75 5.06
C LEU A 235 0.83 -3.38 5.72
N GLY A 236 -0.02 -3.32 6.74
CA GLY A 236 -0.24 -2.13 7.56
C GLY A 236 -1.69 -1.69 7.64
N ILE A 237 -2.54 -2.10 6.70
CA ILE A 237 -3.99 -1.82 6.75
C ILE A 237 -4.56 -2.40 8.04
N ASN A 238 -4.47 -3.71 8.25
CA ASN A 238 -5.09 -4.34 9.43
C ASN A 238 -4.48 -3.88 10.76
N ASP A 239 -3.19 -3.54 10.76
CA ASP A 239 -2.47 -3.00 11.92
C ASP A 239 -3.04 -1.63 12.35
N CYS A 240 -3.35 -0.78 11.36
CA CYS A 240 -3.67 0.63 11.60
C CYS A 240 -5.12 1.02 11.28
N PHE A 241 -6.01 0.12 10.84
CA PHE A 241 -7.36 0.50 10.37
C PHE A 241 -8.32 1.00 11.47
N HIS A 242 -8.03 0.72 12.74
CA HIS A 242 -8.99 0.82 13.83
C HIS A 242 -8.81 1.95 14.87
N PRO A 243 -7.68 2.71 14.98
CA PRO A 243 -7.56 3.76 15.97
C PRO A 243 -8.54 4.92 15.69
N PRO A 244 -8.95 5.70 16.72
CA PRO A 244 -9.73 6.91 16.52
C PRO A 244 -8.95 7.91 15.65
N PRO A 245 -9.48 8.32 14.48
CA PRO A 245 -8.73 9.15 13.54
C PRO A 245 -8.52 10.60 14.01
N ASP A 246 -9.27 11.05 15.02
CA ASP A 246 -9.10 12.36 15.66
C ASP A 246 -8.03 12.37 16.76
N ASP A 247 -7.55 11.19 17.17
CA ASP A 247 -6.51 11.05 18.19
C ASP A 247 -5.16 10.73 17.55
N ALA A 248 -4.40 11.79 17.23
CA ALA A 248 -3.10 11.67 16.59
C ALA A 248 -2.10 10.86 17.44
N ALA A 249 -2.21 10.86 18.78
CA ALA A 249 -1.32 10.10 19.63
C ALA A 249 -1.60 8.59 19.51
N LEU A 250 -2.87 8.18 19.52
CA LEU A 250 -3.26 6.78 19.32
C LEU A 250 -2.96 6.29 17.90
N VAL A 251 -3.16 7.13 16.88
CA VAL A 251 -2.78 6.79 15.50
C VAL A 251 -1.27 6.54 15.42
N ASN A 252 -0.44 7.45 15.94
CA ASN A 252 1.01 7.27 15.91
C ASN A 252 1.46 6.05 16.73
N ALA A 253 0.89 5.82 17.91
CA ALA A 253 1.23 4.65 18.74
C ALA A 253 0.91 3.31 18.04
N ARG A 254 -0.18 3.25 17.25
CA ARG A 254 -0.50 2.07 16.43
C ARG A 254 0.52 1.85 15.31
N ILE A 255 0.91 2.92 14.62
CA ILE A 255 1.93 2.87 13.58
C ILE A 255 3.29 2.44 14.16
N ASP A 256 3.66 2.95 15.35
CA ASP A 256 4.90 2.57 16.03
C ASP A 256 4.88 1.08 16.41
N ALA A 257 3.76 0.58 16.94
CA ALA A 257 3.59 -0.83 17.25
C ALA A 257 3.65 -1.73 16.00
N MET A 258 3.12 -1.26 14.87
CA MET A 258 3.24 -1.94 13.57
C MET A 258 4.72 -2.07 13.17
N PHE A 259 5.50 -0.99 13.21
CA PHE A 259 6.93 -1.04 12.85
C PHE A 259 7.76 -1.89 13.82
N ASN A 260 7.47 -1.83 15.12
CA ASN A 260 8.10 -2.72 16.10
C ASN A 260 7.83 -4.20 15.78
N SER A 261 6.67 -4.50 15.19
CA SER A 261 6.31 -5.85 14.73
C SER A 261 6.92 -6.21 13.37
N ALA A 262 7.25 -5.20 12.55
CA ALA A 262 7.90 -5.40 11.26
C ALA A 262 9.38 -5.80 11.41
N ASP A 263 10.06 -5.19 12.39
CA ASP A 263 11.50 -5.34 12.62
C ASP A 263 11.98 -6.81 12.74
N PRO A 264 11.35 -7.69 13.55
CA PRO A 264 11.77 -9.10 13.64
C PRO A 264 11.64 -9.85 12.32
N LEU A 265 10.57 -9.61 11.55
CA LEU A 265 10.35 -10.28 10.27
C LEU A 265 11.38 -9.84 9.23
N LEU A 266 11.62 -8.53 9.12
CA LEU A 266 12.63 -7.98 8.22
C LEU A 266 14.04 -8.48 8.58
N ALA A 267 14.37 -8.53 9.87
CA ALA A 267 15.65 -9.06 10.34
C ALA A 267 15.81 -10.56 9.99
N ALA A 268 14.75 -11.36 10.14
CA ALA A 268 14.78 -12.77 9.76
C ALA A 268 14.96 -12.97 8.25
N ILE A 269 14.26 -12.20 7.42
CA ILE A 269 14.43 -12.21 5.96
C ILE A 269 15.87 -11.85 5.59
N ARG A 270 16.40 -10.73 6.12
CA ARG A 270 17.77 -10.29 5.82
C ARG A 270 18.82 -11.28 6.28
N LYS A 271 18.59 -12.02 7.38
CA LYS A 271 19.51 -13.07 7.87
C LYS A 271 19.65 -14.22 6.87
N VAL A 272 18.57 -14.67 6.26
CA VAL A 272 18.57 -15.83 5.35
C VAL A 272 18.78 -15.46 3.89
N ALA A 273 18.38 -14.25 3.51
CA ALA A 273 18.48 -13.71 2.16
C ALA A 273 19.20 -12.35 2.21
N PRO A 274 20.49 -12.30 2.58
CA PRO A 274 21.22 -11.05 2.80
C PRO A 274 21.28 -10.14 1.57
N LYS A 275 21.19 -10.74 0.37
CA LYS A 275 21.19 -10.03 -0.92
C LYS A 275 19.81 -9.76 -1.49
N ALA A 276 18.73 -10.19 -0.81
CA ALA A 276 17.39 -9.99 -1.35
C ALA A 276 17.03 -8.50 -1.38
N GLU A 277 16.43 -8.06 -2.48
CA GLU A 277 15.88 -6.72 -2.60
C GLU A 277 14.48 -6.69 -1.99
N ILE A 278 14.27 -5.80 -1.01
CA ILE A 278 13.01 -5.68 -0.29
C ILE A 278 12.24 -4.45 -0.80
N GLY A 279 11.10 -4.70 -1.42
CA GLY A 279 10.11 -3.70 -1.80
C GLY A 279 9.11 -3.50 -0.67
N PHE A 280 9.16 -2.35 -0.01
CA PHE A 280 8.19 -1.96 1.02
C PHE A 280 7.06 -1.17 0.35
N CYS A 281 5.91 -1.80 0.14
CA CYS A 281 4.76 -1.16 -0.50
C CYS A 281 4.10 -0.14 0.42
N LEU A 282 3.87 1.06 -0.09
CA LEU A 282 3.11 2.09 0.61
C LEU A 282 1.63 1.74 0.65
N THR A 283 0.99 2.02 1.78
CA THR A 283 -0.40 1.64 2.01
C THR A 283 -1.31 2.29 0.98
N THR A 284 -2.10 1.48 0.27
CA THR A 284 -3.01 1.92 -0.79
C THR A 284 -4.04 2.94 -0.29
N PRO A 285 -4.47 3.92 -1.11
CA PRO A 285 -5.50 4.89 -0.74
C PRO A 285 -6.86 4.24 -0.41
N PRO A 286 -7.79 4.97 0.22
CA PRO A 286 -9.20 4.56 0.27
C PRO A 286 -9.87 4.61 -1.11
N ASN A 287 -11.00 3.92 -1.22
CA ASN A 287 -12.06 4.35 -2.15
C ASN A 287 -12.49 5.79 -1.81
N ALA A 288 -12.54 6.68 -2.79
CA ALA A 288 -12.92 8.08 -2.61
C ALA A 288 -14.39 8.26 -2.20
N ARG A 289 -15.26 7.28 -2.45
CA ARG A 289 -16.69 7.37 -2.17
C ARG A 289 -17.00 7.05 -0.71
N GLN A 290 -17.59 8.00 0.01
CA GLN A 290 -18.11 7.77 1.37
C GLN A 290 -19.15 6.63 1.41
N ALA A 291 -20.01 6.52 0.39
CA ALA A 291 -20.97 5.42 0.27
C ALA A 291 -20.33 4.02 0.25
N ALA A 292 -19.10 3.89 -0.23
CA ALA A 292 -18.38 2.61 -0.22
C ALA A 292 -17.98 2.19 1.20
N PHE A 293 -17.67 3.15 2.07
CA PHE A 293 -17.42 2.91 3.48
C PHE A 293 -18.71 2.57 4.22
N GLU A 294 -19.81 3.27 3.96
CA GLU A 294 -21.12 2.95 4.54
C GLU A 294 -21.62 1.56 4.14
N ALA A 295 -21.37 1.15 2.90
CA ALA A 295 -21.71 -0.19 2.43
C ALA A 295 -20.99 -1.28 3.25
N ASN A 296 -19.67 -1.15 3.44
CA ASN A 296 -18.84 -2.12 4.15
C ASN A 296 -18.95 -2.04 5.68
N TYR A 297 -18.99 -0.83 6.23
CA TYR A 297 -18.68 -0.56 7.63
C TYR A 297 -19.78 0.21 8.36
N LYS A 298 -20.84 0.62 7.67
CA LYS A 298 -21.90 1.46 8.24
C LYS A 298 -21.30 2.75 8.81
N ASP A 299 -21.57 3.03 10.07
CA ASP A 299 -21.07 4.18 10.83
C ASP A 299 -19.74 3.92 11.54
N ARG A 300 -19.24 2.68 11.55
CA ARG A 300 -18.04 2.29 12.30
C ARG A 300 -16.76 2.92 11.75
N TYR A 301 -16.65 3.04 10.43
CA TYR A 301 -15.49 3.63 9.75
C TYR A 301 -15.97 4.52 8.61
N THR A 302 -15.41 5.74 8.53
CA THR A 302 -15.69 6.70 7.47
C THR A 302 -14.53 6.78 6.49
N ARG A 303 -14.81 7.19 5.24
CA ARG A 303 -13.76 7.43 4.23
C ARG A 303 -12.73 8.42 4.76
N TRP A 304 -13.20 9.51 5.38
CA TRP A 304 -12.32 10.55 5.91
C TRP A 304 -11.50 10.07 7.12
N GLY A 305 -12.08 9.25 7.99
CA GLY A 305 -11.36 8.61 9.08
C GLY A 305 -10.20 7.77 8.57
N TRP A 306 -10.46 6.87 7.62
CA TRP A 306 -9.41 6.02 7.04
C TRP A 306 -8.38 6.84 6.24
N LYS A 307 -8.81 7.82 5.43
CA LYS A 307 -7.89 8.66 4.65
C LYS A 307 -6.84 9.35 5.54
N ARG A 308 -7.23 9.88 6.70
CA ARG A 308 -6.30 10.50 7.65
C ARG A 308 -5.28 9.51 8.20
N ILE A 309 -5.75 8.33 8.60
CA ILE A 309 -4.87 7.30 9.15
C ILE A 309 -3.92 6.78 8.06
N GLN A 310 -4.44 6.48 6.88
CA GLN A 310 -3.66 5.99 5.74
C GLN A 310 -2.62 7.02 5.28
N HIS A 311 -2.98 8.30 5.19
CA HIS A 311 -2.03 9.35 4.82
C HIS A 311 -0.89 9.45 5.84
N ARG A 312 -1.23 9.46 7.14
CA ARG A 312 -0.23 9.45 8.22
C ARG A 312 0.65 8.19 8.18
N LEU A 313 0.05 7.03 7.88
CA LEU A 313 0.79 5.78 7.73
C LEU A 313 1.77 5.85 6.56
N VAL A 314 1.38 6.40 5.41
CA VAL A 314 2.30 6.60 4.26
C VAL A 314 3.47 7.51 4.61
N GLU A 315 3.22 8.67 5.27
CA GLU A 315 4.31 9.54 5.76
C GLU A 315 5.30 8.76 6.62
N ARG A 316 4.78 8.00 7.58
CA ARG A 316 5.59 7.24 8.52
C ARG A 316 6.30 6.04 7.85
N GLN A 317 5.73 5.45 6.81
CA GLN A 317 6.37 4.39 6.01
C GLN A 317 7.55 4.94 5.21
N LEU A 318 7.40 6.12 4.59
CA LEU A 318 8.49 6.83 3.92
C LEU A 318 9.64 7.12 4.88
N GLU A 319 9.34 7.65 6.07
CA GLU A 319 10.32 7.90 7.13
C GLU A 319 10.98 6.63 7.63
N TYR A 320 10.21 5.57 7.89
CA TYR A 320 10.69 4.29 8.40
C TYR A 320 11.71 3.66 7.45
N VAL A 321 11.38 3.55 6.15
CA VAL A 321 12.29 2.97 5.15
C VAL A 321 13.56 3.82 5.01
N LYS A 322 13.44 5.15 4.97
CA LYS A 322 14.59 6.05 4.96
C LYS A 322 15.49 5.85 6.19
N ASN A 323 14.91 5.77 7.38
CA ASN A 323 15.65 5.68 8.64
C ASN A 323 16.26 4.30 8.88
N LYS A 324 15.74 3.24 8.24
CA LYS A 324 16.33 1.90 8.32
C LYS A 324 17.73 1.84 7.70
N GLY A 325 18.03 2.68 6.71
CA GLY A 325 19.35 2.75 6.09
C GLY A 325 19.79 1.45 5.42
N ASP A 326 18.86 0.53 5.13
CA ASP A 326 19.14 -0.70 4.39
C ASP A 326 19.15 -0.38 2.89
N ALA A 327 20.33 -0.45 2.26
CA ALA A 327 20.52 -0.15 0.85
C ALA A 327 19.75 -1.10 -0.08
N LEU A 328 19.38 -2.29 0.40
CA LEU A 328 18.60 -3.30 -0.31
C LEU A 328 17.14 -3.30 0.13
N MET A 329 16.66 -2.21 0.73
CA MET A 329 15.25 -1.96 1.00
C MET A 329 14.84 -0.63 0.38
N SER A 330 13.73 -0.63 -0.36
CA SER A 330 13.25 0.56 -1.07
C SER A 330 11.73 0.64 -1.07
N ILE A 331 11.22 1.86 -1.22
CA ILE A 331 9.79 2.13 -1.31
C ILE A 331 9.25 1.65 -2.65
N VAL A 332 8.08 1.01 -2.62
CA VAL A 332 7.23 0.76 -3.79
C VAL A 332 5.97 1.63 -3.66
N PRO A 333 5.79 2.66 -4.50
CA PRO A 333 4.76 3.68 -4.31
C PRO A 333 3.38 3.24 -4.84
N THR A 334 2.86 2.15 -4.29
CA THR A 334 1.58 1.53 -4.69
C THR A 334 0.37 2.42 -4.47
N GLU A 335 0.46 3.42 -3.61
CA GLU A 335 -0.58 4.39 -3.33
C GLU A 335 -0.80 5.40 -4.47
N LEU A 336 0.23 5.71 -5.26
CA LEU A 336 0.13 6.76 -6.28
C LEU A 336 -0.72 6.35 -7.48
N ASN A 337 -0.52 5.11 -7.95
CA ASN A 337 -1.07 4.61 -9.21
C ASN A 337 -2.50 4.07 -9.09
N LEU A 338 -2.97 3.82 -7.87
CA LEU A 338 -4.28 3.25 -7.62
C LEU A 338 -5.37 4.32 -7.73
N ASP A 339 -6.25 4.15 -8.70
CA ASP A 339 -7.39 5.03 -8.93
C ASP A 339 -8.38 4.90 -7.75
N PRO A 340 -8.59 5.96 -6.95
CA PRO A 340 -9.44 5.89 -5.76
C PRO A 340 -10.93 5.80 -6.11
N VAL A 341 -11.32 5.96 -7.37
CA VAL A 341 -12.71 5.93 -7.85
C VAL A 341 -12.96 4.68 -8.68
N ASP A 342 -12.27 4.53 -9.80
CA ASP A 342 -12.50 3.46 -10.77
C ASP A 342 -11.64 2.22 -10.52
N GLY A 343 -10.62 2.33 -9.67
CA GLY A 343 -9.84 1.20 -9.15
C GLY A 343 -10.55 0.45 -8.02
N TYR A 344 -11.74 0.90 -7.60
CA TYR A 344 -12.52 0.28 -6.53
C TYR A 344 -13.94 -0.10 -6.99
N PRO A 345 -14.55 -1.15 -6.40
CA PRO A 345 -15.97 -1.36 -6.56
C PRO A 345 -16.74 -0.29 -5.79
N VAL A 346 -17.97 0.02 -6.22
CA VAL A 346 -18.79 1.08 -5.62
C VAL A 346 -19.11 0.88 -4.12
N ASN A 347 -18.99 -0.34 -3.62
CA ASN A 347 -19.44 -0.75 -2.31
C ASN A 347 -18.33 -1.25 -1.38
N ASN A 348 -17.04 -1.05 -1.69
CA ASN A 348 -15.94 -1.46 -0.82
C ASN A 348 -14.96 -0.31 -0.58
N GLY A 349 -14.75 0.03 0.70
CA GLY A 349 -13.90 1.16 1.09
C GLY A 349 -12.38 0.91 0.98
N VAL A 350 -11.95 -0.36 1.01
CA VAL A 350 -10.50 -0.70 1.14
C VAL A 350 -10.01 -1.75 0.16
N HIS A 351 -10.87 -2.61 -0.40
CA HIS A 351 -10.45 -3.64 -1.36
C HIS A 351 -10.67 -3.15 -2.79
N PRO A 352 -9.60 -3.05 -3.60
CA PRO A 352 -9.70 -2.69 -5.01
C PRO A 352 -10.54 -3.66 -5.82
N ASN A 353 -10.98 -3.23 -7.01
CA ASN A 353 -11.53 -4.10 -8.03
C ASN A 353 -10.40 -4.68 -8.91
N GLY A 354 -10.75 -5.42 -9.96
CA GLY A 354 -9.77 -6.02 -10.86
C GLY A 354 -8.81 -5.00 -11.51
N GLU A 355 -9.28 -3.79 -11.81
CA GLU A 355 -8.43 -2.75 -12.40
C GLU A 355 -7.49 -2.13 -11.38
N GLY A 356 -7.98 -1.82 -10.18
CA GLY A 356 -7.12 -1.31 -9.11
C GLY A 356 -6.06 -2.32 -8.68
N TYR A 357 -6.37 -3.62 -8.66
CA TYR A 357 -5.36 -4.64 -8.44
C TYR A 357 -4.32 -4.72 -9.56
N LYS A 358 -4.69 -4.48 -10.83
CA LYS A 358 -3.69 -4.39 -11.90
C LYS A 358 -2.79 -3.18 -11.72
N GLN A 359 -3.33 -2.03 -11.30
CA GLN A 359 -2.53 -0.83 -11.01
C GLN A 359 -1.49 -1.10 -9.92
N ILE A 360 -1.87 -1.81 -8.84
CA ILE A 360 -0.93 -2.27 -7.80
C ILE A 360 0.14 -3.19 -8.39
N GLY A 361 -0.26 -4.18 -9.19
CA GLY A 361 0.65 -5.14 -9.81
C GLY A 361 1.64 -4.47 -10.78
N ALA A 362 1.16 -3.50 -11.56
CA ALA A 362 1.97 -2.70 -12.47
C ALA A 362 3.01 -1.86 -11.73
N THR A 363 2.66 -1.25 -10.60
CA THR A 363 3.63 -0.50 -9.78
C THR A 363 4.73 -1.40 -9.21
N ILE A 364 4.36 -2.58 -8.70
CA ILE A 364 5.34 -3.55 -8.20
C ILE A 364 6.21 -4.08 -9.33
N TYR A 365 5.64 -4.34 -10.51
CA TYR A 365 6.39 -4.72 -11.71
C TYR A 365 7.39 -3.64 -12.13
N GLY A 366 7.01 -2.36 -12.11
CA GLY A 366 7.92 -1.25 -12.39
C GLY A 366 9.11 -1.23 -11.44
N TRP A 367 8.87 -1.43 -10.14
CA TRP A 367 9.93 -1.56 -9.15
C TRP A 367 10.84 -2.78 -9.41
N LEU A 368 10.27 -3.94 -9.74
CA LEU A 368 11.04 -5.14 -10.08
C LEU A 368 11.95 -4.89 -11.30
N LYS A 369 11.43 -4.26 -12.36
CA LYS A 369 12.21 -3.91 -13.56
C LYS A 369 13.35 -2.94 -13.23
N TRP A 370 13.08 -1.95 -12.39
CA TRP A 370 14.13 -1.06 -11.89
C TRP A 370 15.22 -1.83 -11.16
N LYS A 371 14.88 -2.71 -10.22
CA LYS A 371 15.88 -3.53 -9.53
C LYS A 371 16.69 -4.41 -10.49
N LEU A 372 16.02 -5.01 -11.48
CA LEU A 372 16.71 -5.80 -12.51
C LEU A 372 17.67 -4.97 -13.37
N SER A 373 17.38 -3.69 -13.61
CA SER A 373 18.30 -2.81 -14.33
C SER A 373 19.53 -2.44 -13.50
N GLN A 374 19.39 -2.37 -12.17
CA GLN A 374 20.52 -2.10 -11.26
C GLN A 374 21.45 -3.31 -11.16
N SER A 375 20.90 -4.54 -11.08
CA SER A 375 21.71 -5.77 -10.97
C SER A 375 22.46 -6.14 -12.25
N ALA A 376 22.12 -5.54 -13.39
CA ALA A 376 22.80 -5.75 -14.67
C ALA A 376 24.04 -4.84 -14.86
N ALA A 377 24.20 -3.85 -13.99
CA ALA A 377 25.29 -2.86 -14.04
C ALA A 377 26.51 -3.27 -13.21
N GLU A 378 26.44 -4.40 -12.50
CA GLU A 378 27.56 -5.10 -11.83
C GLU A 378 28.01 -6.29 -12.68
#